data_AF-A0A941BFZ2-F1
#
_entry.id   AF-A0A941BFZ2-F1
#
_cell.length_a   1.000
_cell.length_b   1.000
_cell.length_c   1.000
_cell.angle_alpha   90.00
_cell.angle_beta   90.00
_cell.angle_gamma   90.00
#
_symmetry.space_group_name_H-M   'P 1'
#
loop_
_entity.id
_entity.type
_entity.pdbx_description
1 polymer ?
#
loop_
_entity_poly.entity_id
_entity_poly.type
_entity_poly.pdbx_seq_one_letter_code
_entity_poly.pdbx_strand_id
1 'polypeptide(L)' 'MYTRPITPKRPRNPFVALAQRRQAGVHRRSASGLRQQARQQLRQELAAPPDWRSP' A
#
# COMPACT_ATOMS: atom_id res chain seq x y z
N MET A 1 8.30 -21.95 -23.74
CA MET A 1 8.44 -20.70 -22.97
C MET A 1 7.85 -20.94 -21.58
N TYR A 2 8.69 -21.20 -20.57
CA TYR A 2 8.19 -21.45 -19.21
C TYR A 2 8.18 -20.13 -18.44
N THR A 3 6.98 -19.64 -18.08
CA THR A 3 6.80 -18.47 -17.22
C THR A 3 7.21 -18.83 -15.80
N ARG A 4 8.31 -18.23 -15.33
CA ARG A 4 8.78 -18.42 -13.95
C ARG A 4 7.78 -17.74 -13.01
N PRO A 5 7.16 -18.45 -12.05
CA PRO A 5 6.20 -17.83 -11.15
C PRO A 5 6.92 -16.79 -10.27
N ILE A 6 6.41 -15.56 -10.28
CA ILE A 6 6.88 -14.50 -9.37
C ILE A 6 6.36 -14.88 -7.99
N THR A 7 7.26 -15.37 -7.14
CA THR A 7 6.93 -15.60 -5.73
C THR A 7 7.02 -14.26 -5.00
N PRO A 8 5.95 -13.81 -4.31
CA PRO A 8 6.01 -12.59 -3.53
C PRO A 8 7.04 -12.78 -2.42
N LYS A 9 8.11 -11.96 -2.44
CA LYS A 9 9.13 -11.99 -1.39
C LYS A 9 8.47 -11.63 -0.06
N ARG A 10 8.76 -12.43 0.97
CA ARG A 10 8.33 -12.13 2.34
C ARG A 10 8.76 -10.71 2.72
N PRO A 11 7.89 -9.94 3.40
CA PRO A 11 8.27 -8.60 3.83
C PRO A 11 9.47 -8.68 4.76
N ARG A 12 10.41 -7.73 4.62
CA ARG A 12 11.61 -7.66 5.46
C ARG A 12 11.27 -7.53 6.95
N ASN A 13 10.11 -6.94 7.26
CA ASN A 13 9.53 -6.93 8.60
C ASN A 13 8.29 -7.86 8.62
N PRO A 14 8.33 -8.99 9.35
CA PRO A 14 7.21 -9.93 9.42
C PRO A 14 5.96 -9.32 10.08
N PHE A 15 6.12 -8.24 10.85
CA PHE A 15 5.03 -7.55 11.53
C PHE A 15 4.47 -6.37 10.73
N VAL A 16 4.93 -6.11 9.50
CA VAL A 16 4.51 -4.93 8.72
C VAL A 16 2.99 -4.90 8.50
N ALA A 17 2.38 -6.05 8.20
CA ALA A 17 0.94 -6.15 8.01
C ALA A 17 0.17 -5.87 9.31
N LEU A 18 0.71 -6.33 10.46
CA LEU A 18 0.12 -6.06 11.77
C LEU A 18 0.28 -4.60 12.18
N ALA A 19 1.44 -3.99 11.91
CA ALA A 19 1.69 -2.58 12.19
C ALA A 19 0.80 -1.65 11.33
N GLN A 20 0.62 -1.96 10.04
CA GLN A 20 -0.29 -1.22 9.17
C GLN A 20 -1.76 -1.31 9.63
N ARG A 21 -2.15 -2.46 10.19
CA ARG A 21 -3.51 -2.71 10.73
C ARG A 21 -3.71 -2.19 12.15
N ARG A 22 -2.63 -1.93 12.89
CA ARG A 22 -2.68 -1.32 14.22
C ARG A 22 -3.16 0.13 14.08
N GLN A 23 -4.47 0.31 14.21
CA GLN A 23 -5.04 1.61 14.50
C GLN A 23 -4.75 1.93 15.98
N ALA A 24 -4.16 3.09 16.24
CA ALA A 24 -3.82 3.53 17.59
C ALA A 24 -5.11 3.86 18.38
N GLY A 25 -5.75 2.86 18.99
CA GLY A 25 -6.87 3.02 19.92
C GLY A 25 -7.99 3.96 19.44
N VAL A 26 -8.75 4.51 20.39
CA VAL A 26 -9.89 5.42 20.17
C VAL A 26 -9.46 6.82 19.67
N HIS A 27 -8.24 6.98 19.15
CA HIS A 27 -7.86 8.21 18.47
C HIS A 27 -8.41 8.18 17.05
N ARG A 28 -9.59 8.78 16.86
CA ARG A 28 -10.12 9.08 15.53
C ARG A 28 -9.02 9.78 14.72
N ARG A 29 -8.80 9.32 13.49
CA ARG A 29 -7.87 9.98 12.57
C ARG A 29 -8.29 11.43 12.46
N SER A 30 -7.38 12.35 12.76
CA SER A 30 -7.64 13.77 12.54
C SER A 30 -7.91 14.02 11.05
N ALA A 31 -8.66 15.06 10.72
CA ALA A 31 -8.90 15.44 9.34
C ALA A 31 -7.59 15.65 8.55
N SER A 32 -6.53 16.13 9.24
CA SER A 32 -5.18 16.23 8.68
C SER A 32 -4.59 14.86 8.33
N GLY A 33 -4.70 13.88 9.23
CA GLY A 33 -4.22 12.51 8.99
C GLY A 33 -4.93 11.84 7.81
N LEU A 34 -6.24 12.06 7.65
CA LEU A 34 -6.99 11.56 6.49
C LEU A 34 -6.50 12.18 5.17
N ARG A 35 -6.28 13.49 5.14
CA ARG A 35 -5.72 14.18 3.96
C ARG A 35 -4.33 13.67 3.60
N GLN A 36 -3.47 13.44 4.59
CA GLN A 36 -2.13 12.90 4.37
C GLN A 36 -2.19 11.48 3.79
N GLN A 37 -3.08 10.63 4.31
CA GLN A 37 -3.29 9.29 3.80
C GLN A 37 -3.78 9.31 2.34
N ALA A 38 -4.81 10.11 2.03
CA ALA A 38 -5.33 10.25 0.67
C ALA A 38 -4.25 10.74 -0.31
N ARG A 39 -3.42 11.69 0.11
CA ARG A 39 -2.29 12.17 -0.71
C ARG A 39 -1.25 11.09 -0.96
N GLN A 40 -0.94 10.26 0.04
CA GLN A 40 -0.01 9.14 -0.14
C GLN A 40 -0.58 8.08 -1.09
N GLN A 41 -1.86 7.75 -0.95
CA GLN A 41 -2.55 6.82 -1.83
C GLN A 41 -2.55 7.31 -3.28
N LEU A 42 -2.92 8.57 -3.51
CA LEU A 42 -2.86 9.18 -4.84
C LEU A 42 -1.45 9.12 -5.44
N ARG A 43 -0.41 9.39 -4.63
CA ARG A 43 0.98 9.28 -5.10
C ARG A 43 1.38 7.86 -5.48
N GLN A 44 0.86 6.84 -4.79
CA GLN A 44 1.12 5.45 -5.14
C GLN A 44 0.42 5.07 -6.45
N GLU A 45 -0.84 5.50 -6.62
CA GLU A 45 -1.61 5.27 -7.85
C GLU A 45 -0.96 5.96 -9.06
N LEU A 46 -0.45 7.19 -8.90
CA LEU A 46 0.29 7.91 -9.96
C LEU A 46 1.69 7.37 -10.22
N ALA A 47 2.34 6.78 -9.21
CA ALA A 47 3.65 6.15 -9.36
C ALA A 47 3.56 4.73 -9.92
N ALA A 48 2.37 4.12 -9.89
CA ALA A 48 2.14 2.88 -10.60
C ALA A 48 2.37 3.14 -12.10
N PRO A 49 3.21 2.34 -12.77
CA PRO A 49 3.40 2.48 -14.21
C PRO A 49 2.04 2.35 -14.90
N PRO A 50 1.78 3.10 -15.98
CA PRO A 50 0.53 2.95 -16.72
C PRO A 50 0.40 1.49 -17.15
N ASP A 51 -0.68 0.87 -16.70
CA ASP A 51 -1.11 -0.44 -17.17
C ASP A 51 -1.54 -0.26 -18.63
N TRP A 52 -0.59 -0.30 -19.56
CA TRP A 52 -0.80 -0.20 -21.01
C TRP A 52 -1.74 -1.30 -21.58
N ARG A 53 -2.25 -2.19 -20.72
CA ARG A 53 -3.15 -3.32 -21.02
C ARG A 53 -4.61 -3.08 -20.62
N SER A 54 -4.98 -1.90 -20.15
CA SER A 54 -6.41 -1.54 -20.08
C SER A 54 -6.93 -1.30 -21.50
N PRO A 55 -8.02 -1.97 -21.93
CA PRO A 55 -8.55 -1.86 -23.30
C PRO A 55 -9.06 -0.46 -23.63
#